data_AF-A0A7C3KF14-F1
#
_entry.id   AF-A0A7C3KF14-F1
#
_cell.length_a   1.000
_cell.length_b   1.000
_cell.length_c   1.000
_cell.angle_alpha   90.00
_cell.angle_beta   90.00
_cell.angle_gamma   90.00
#
_symmetry.space_group_name_H-M   'P 1'
#
loop_
_entity.id
_entity.type
_entity.pdbx_description
1 polymer ?
#
loop_
_entity_poly.entity_id
_entity_poly.type
_entity_poly.pdbx_seq_one_letter_code
_entity_poly.pdbx_strand_id
1 'polypeptide(L)'
;MPSHAALQQQIKDLEAQVEAIKSQGDYLIGVRLERSPAGGTASQNAKESSKYARLRAGRGKVLPNGKKSRYVPVEQIARYTAACQRGEQIQKLERQIERLKAQADQLEQAQYRNWKTQKRSRRKPTIVNSEAVNLIEIGLSSMPASPAAILVLYRQASDAPVHAVAAEVWQGEERIAVVKAFHCMGMRADKVQAQIKHLLGELHQKFGVTRFEDVVKEMPVEQCPLVPCPYKVEP
;
A
#
# COMPACT_ATOMS: atom_id res chain seq x y z
N MET A 1 6.15 -19.37 5.55
CA MET A 1 5.99 -17.91 5.74
C MET A 1 4.62 -17.52 5.21
N PRO A 2 3.80 -16.79 5.98
CA PRO A 2 2.52 -16.29 5.47
C PRO A 2 2.75 -15.40 4.25
N SER A 3 1.87 -15.48 3.25
CA SER A 3 1.93 -14.63 2.07
C SER A 3 1.52 -13.19 2.42
N HIS A 4 1.96 -12.22 1.61
CA HIS A 4 1.55 -10.82 1.78
C HIS A 4 0.01 -10.66 1.81
N ALA A 5 -0.69 -11.36 0.91
CA ALA A 5 -2.15 -11.38 0.88
C ALA A 5 -2.76 -11.97 2.18
N ALA A 6 -2.17 -13.04 2.73
CA ALA A 6 -2.63 -13.63 3.98
C ALA A 6 -2.45 -12.67 5.18
N LEU A 7 -1.33 -11.95 5.24
CA LEU A 7 -1.09 -10.92 6.26
C LEU A 7 -2.08 -9.75 6.15
N GLN A 8 -2.36 -9.29 4.91
CA GLN A 8 -3.36 -8.26 4.67
C GLN A 8 -4.76 -8.70 5.11
N GLN A 9 -5.13 -9.96 4.88
CA GLN A 9 -6.41 -10.48 5.35
C GLN A 9 -6.48 -10.52 6.88
N GLN A 10 -5.42 -11.00 7.55
CA GLN A 10 -5.35 -11.00 9.01
C GLN A 10 -5.44 -9.60 9.61
N ILE A 11 -4.82 -8.60 8.98
CA ILE A 11 -4.94 -7.20 9.40
C ILE A 11 -6.40 -6.74 9.35
N LYS A 12 -7.10 -7.01 8.23
CA LYS A 12 -8.52 -6.66 8.08
C LYS A 12 -9.40 -7.33 9.13
N ASP A 13 -9.15 -8.60 9.41
CA ASP A 13 -9.91 -9.34 10.41
C ASP A 13 -9.72 -8.77 11.82
N LEU A 14 -8.48 -8.38 12.17
CA LEU A 14 -8.18 -7.73 13.45
C LEU A 14 -8.76 -6.31 13.54
N GLU A 15 -8.72 -5.55 12.44
CA GLU A 15 -9.35 -4.21 12.35
C GLU A 15 -10.87 -4.32 12.57
N ALA A 16 -11.52 -5.34 11.98
CA ALA A 16 -12.93 -5.62 12.22
C ALA A 16 -13.22 -5.99 13.69
N GLN A 17 -12.34 -6.77 14.34
CA GLN A 17 -12.48 -7.07 15.77
C GLN A 17 -12.34 -5.82 16.65
N VAL A 18 -11.40 -4.92 16.33
CA VAL A 18 -11.27 -3.64 17.03
C VAL A 18 -12.54 -2.82 16.90
N GLU A 19 -13.11 -2.73 15.71
CA GLU A 19 -14.34 -1.98 15.48
C GLU A 19 -15.54 -2.60 16.21
N ALA A 20 -15.63 -3.93 16.22
CA ALA A 20 -16.64 -4.64 17.00
C ALA A 20 -16.55 -4.30 18.50
N ILE A 21 -15.33 -4.26 19.08
CA ILE A 21 -15.15 -3.90 20.49
C ILE A 21 -15.49 -2.42 20.74
N LYS A 22 -15.15 -1.51 19.81
CA LYS A 22 -15.50 -0.09 19.91
C LYS A 22 -17.02 0.12 19.89
N SER A 23 -17.74 -0.67 19.09
CA SER A 23 -19.21 -0.59 19.01
C SER A 23 -19.93 -1.03 20.28
N GLN A 24 -19.28 -1.81 21.16
CA GLN A 24 -19.85 -2.25 22.45
C GLN A 24 -19.93 -1.13 23.51
N GLY A 25 -19.31 0.03 23.26
CA GLY A 25 -19.40 1.22 24.12
C GLY A 25 -18.05 1.80 24.52
N ASP A 26 -18.08 2.72 25.48
CA ASP A 26 -16.91 3.51 25.89
C ASP A 26 -15.68 2.65 26.21
N TYR A 27 -14.50 3.06 25.79
CA TYR A 27 -13.24 2.39 26.09
C TYR A 27 -12.19 3.38 26.62
N LEU A 28 -11.30 2.89 27.49
CA LEU A 28 -10.26 3.72 28.10
C LEU A 28 -8.89 3.06 27.95
N ILE A 29 -8.00 3.66 27.16
CA ILE A 29 -6.68 3.10 26.87
C ILE A 29 -5.64 3.64 27.84
N GLY A 30 -4.88 2.73 28.48
CA GLY A 30 -3.82 3.10 29.41
C GLY A 30 -4.35 3.78 30.67
N VAL A 31 -5.54 3.37 31.11
CA VAL A 31 -6.19 3.83 32.33
C VAL A 31 -6.49 2.60 33.17
N ARG A 32 -6.26 2.67 34.48
CA ARG A 32 -6.60 1.60 35.41
C ARG A 32 -7.55 2.10 36.50
N LEU A 33 -8.44 1.24 36.93
CA LEU A 33 -9.33 1.49 38.05
C LEU A 33 -8.74 0.83 39.31
N GLU A 34 -8.45 1.64 40.33
CA GLU A 34 -7.98 1.16 41.62
C GLU A 34 -9.12 1.26 42.63
N ARG A 35 -9.49 0.14 43.24
CA ARG A 35 -10.31 0.16 44.45
C ARG A 35 -9.37 0.51 45.60
N SER A 36 -9.30 1.78 45.94
CA SER A 36 -8.54 2.23 47.10
C SER A 36 -9.50 2.88 48.08
N PRO A 37 -9.41 2.55 49.38
CA PRO A 37 -10.09 3.34 50.40
C PRO A 37 -9.61 4.80 50.30
N ALA A 38 -10.49 5.75 50.62
CA ALA A 38 -10.18 7.17 50.46
C ALA A 38 -8.94 7.56 51.29
N GLY A 39 -7.82 7.88 50.65
CA GLY A 39 -6.60 8.33 51.33
C GLY A 39 -6.69 9.78 51.87
N GLY A 40 -5.90 10.12 52.88
CA GLY A 40 -5.78 11.49 53.43
C GLY A 40 -6.79 11.84 54.54
N THR A 41 -7.28 13.08 54.56
CA THR A 41 -8.27 13.65 55.51
C THR A 41 -9.71 13.15 55.31
N ALA A 42 -9.92 12.16 54.44
CA ALA A 42 -11.22 11.51 54.30
C ALA A 42 -11.64 10.85 55.64
N SER A 43 -12.94 10.95 55.98
CA SER A 43 -13.50 10.39 57.20
C SER A 43 -13.27 8.87 57.29
N GLN A 44 -13.16 8.32 58.50
CA GLN A 44 -13.00 6.88 58.74
C GLN A 44 -14.09 6.06 58.02
N ASN A 45 -15.34 6.52 58.06
CA ASN A 45 -16.44 5.90 57.31
C ASN A 45 -16.20 5.82 55.79
N ALA A 46 -15.57 6.82 55.18
CA ALA A 46 -15.25 6.81 53.75
C ALA A 46 -14.06 5.89 53.41
N LYS A 47 -13.17 5.65 54.38
CA LYS A 47 -12.07 4.68 54.27
C LYS A 47 -12.59 3.25 54.35
N GLU A 48 -13.51 2.96 55.26
CA GLU A 48 -14.01 1.60 55.48
C GLU A 48 -15.04 1.17 54.43
N SER A 49 -15.93 2.07 54.00
CA SER A 49 -17.02 1.73 53.07
C SER A 49 -16.60 1.63 51.59
N SER A 50 -15.36 1.99 51.23
CA SER A 50 -14.86 2.04 49.84
C SER A 50 -15.84 2.74 48.88
N LYS A 51 -16.51 3.81 49.33
CA LYS A 51 -17.60 4.51 48.61
C LYS A 51 -17.22 5.02 47.21
N TYR A 52 -15.92 5.07 46.91
CA TYR A 52 -15.38 5.46 45.61
C TYR A 52 -14.22 4.56 45.20
N ALA A 53 -14.10 4.31 43.91
CA ALA A 53 -12.86 3.86 43.28
C ALA A 53 -12.10 5.06 42.70
N ARG A 54 -10.82 4.87 42.38
CA ARG A 54 -9.98 5.88 41.76
C ARG A 54 -9.55 5.43 40.37
N LEU A 55 -9.99 6.15 39.35
CA LEU A 55 -9.52 5.98 37.99
C LEU A 55 -8.20 6.75 37.83
N ARG A 56 -7.15 6.09 37.33
CA ARG A 56 -5.82 6.68 37.14
C ARG A 56 -5.34 6.48 35.70
N ALA A 57 -4.91 7.58 35.07
CA ALA A 57 -4.20 7.52 33.81
C ALA A 57 -2.78 6.97 34.01
N GLY A 58 -2.29 6.21 33.02
CA GLY A 58 -0.92 5.69 32.99
C GLY A 58 0.13 6.80 32.85
N ARG A 59 1.40 6.42 32.97
CA ARG A 59 2.54 7.36 32.88
C ARG A 59 2.48 8.14 31.56
N GLY A 60 2.61 9.47 31.65
CA GLY A 60 2.61 10.37 30.50
C GLY A 60 1.23 10.59 29.85
N LYS A 61 0.15 10.06 30.43
CA LYS A 61 -1.22 10.21 29.92
C LYS A 61 -2.08 11.02 30.89
N VAL A 62 -3.16 11.59 30.36
CA VAL A 62 -4.21 12.28 31.11
C VAL A 62 -5.57 11.67 30.79
N LEU A 63 -6.49 11.74 31.73
CA LEU A 63 -7.89 11.38 31.50
C LEU A 63 -8.56 12.43 30.58
N PRO A 64 -9.76 12.16 30.04
CA PRO A 64 -10.48 13.11 29.18
C PRO A 64 -10.74 14.48 29.82
N ASN A 65 -10.71 14.56 31.15
CA ASN A 65 -10.86 15.82 31.90
C ASN A 65 -9.52 16.57 32.11
N GLY A 66 -8.44 16.17 31.44
CA GLY A 66 -7.10 16.72 31.59
C GLY A 66 -6.37 16.37 32.89
N LYS A 67 -7.02 15.64 33.82
CA LYS A 67 -6.42 15.27 35.12
C LYS A 67 -5.79 13.88 35.06
N LYS A 68 -4.82 13.63 35.95
CA LYS A 68 -4.18 12.30 36.09
C LYS A 68 -5.06 11.27 36.79
N SER A 69 -6.04 11.73 37.59
CA SER A 69 -6.96 10.83 38.29
C SER A 69 -8.33 11.43 38.51
N ARG A 70 -9.34 10.57 38.66
CA ARG A 70 -10.74 10.92 38.95
C ARG A 70 -11.33 9.91 39.93
N TYR A 71 -12.11 10.39 40.89
CA TYR A 71 -12.92 9.51 41.74
C TYR A 71 -14.16 9.04 40.99
N VAL A 72 -14.45 7.76 41.11
CA VAL A 72 -15.56 7.05 40.45
C VAL A 72 -16.45 6.48 41.55
N PRO A 73 -17.75 6.80 41.59
CA PRO A 73 -18.69 6.21 42.54
C PRO A 73 -18.78 4.68 42.40
N VAL A 74 -19.09 3.97 43.49
CA VAL A 74 -19.13 2.49 43.50
C VAL A 74 -20.10 1.93 42.46
N GLU A 75 -21.25 2.56 42.27
CA GLU A 75 -22.26 2.18 41.29
C GLU A 75 -21.75 2.26 39.83
N GLN A 76 -20.72 3.07 39.56
CA GLN A 76 -20.13 3.21 38.23
C GLN A 76 -18.89 2.33 38.03
N ILE A 77 -18.41 1.63 39.06
CA ILE A 77 -17.19 0.79 38.99
C ILE A 77 -17.30 -0.23 37.86
N ALA A 78 -18.44 -0.90 37.72
CA ALA A 78 -18.64 -1.92 36.69
C ALA A 78 -18.47 -1.33 35.27
N ARG A 79 -19.08 -0.17 35.00
CA ARG A 79 -18.96 0.54 33.72
C ARG A 79 -17.50 0.87 33.39
N TYR A 80 -16.78 1.47 34.34
CA TYR A 80 -15.38 1.86 34.13
C TYR A 80 -14.44 0.66 34.04
N THR A 81 -14.73 -0.43 34.77
CA THR A 81 -13.97 -1.68 34.67
C THR A 81 -14.10 -2.28 33.28
N ALA A 82 -15.33 -2.36 32.75
CA ALA A 82 -15.58 -2.82 31.39
C ALA A 82 -14.92 -1.92 30.34
N ALA A 83 -14.95 -0.59 30.52
CA ALA A 83 -14.28 0.35 29.62
C ALA A 83 -12.75 0.20 29.62
N CYS A 84 -12.14 -0.03 30.79
CA CYS A 84 -10.70 -0.35 30.90
C CYS A 84 -10.37 -1.67 30.20
N GLN A 85 -11.16 -2.72 30.42
CA GLN A 85 -10.95 -4.02 29.78
C GLN A 85 -11.04 -3.95 28.25
N ARG A 86 -12.04 -3.24 27.71
CA ARG A 86 -12.14 -2.97 26.27
C ARG A 86 -10.92 -2.22 25.75
N GLY A 87 -10.47 -1.19 26.47
CA GLY A 87 -9.29 -0.42 26.10
C GLY A 87 -8.00 -1.26 26.07
N GLU A 88 -7.84 -2.20 27.01
CA GLU A 88 -6.73 -3.15 27.00
C GLU A 88 -6.79 -4.12 25.82
N GLN A 89 -7.98 -4.63 25.50
CA GLN A 89 -8.17 -5.52 24.35
C GLN A 89 -7.86 -4.80 23.03
N ILE A 90 -8.41 -3.59 22.83
CA ILE A 90 -8.13 -2.76 21.67
C ILE A 90 -6.61 -2.52 21.56
N GLN A 91 -5.95 -2.13 22.64
CA GLN A 91 -4.51 -1.87 22.62
C GLN A 91 -3.68 -3.12 22.24
N LYS A 92 -4.10 -4.31 22.68
CA LYS A 92 -3.44 -5.57 22.29
C LYS A 92 -3.60 -5.84 20.80
N LEU A 93 -4.81 -5.70 20.27
CA LEU A 93 -5.11 -5.91 18.85
C LEU A 93 -4.38 -4.89 17.97
N GLU A 94 -4.38 -3.61 18.34
CA GLU A 94 -3.66 -2.55 17.61
C GLU A 94 -2.16 -2.83 17.51
N ARG A 95 -1.52 -3.28 18.60
CA ARG A 95 -0.11 -3.69 18.58
C ARG A 95 0.13 -4.90 17.67
N GLN A 96 -0.82 -5.83 17.61
CA GLN A 96 -0.71 -6.97 16.72
C GLN A 96 -0.86 -6.55 15.25
N ILE A 97 -1.81 -5.66 14.95
CA ILE A 97 -1.98 -5.04 13.63
C ILE A 97 -0.68 -4.34 13.19
N GLU A 98 -0.07 -3.54 14.08
CA GLU A 98 1.18 -2.83 13.79
C GLU A 98 2.32 -3.80 13.44
N ARG A 99 2.47 -4.90 14.20
CA ARG A 99 3.45 -5.94 13.90
C ARG A 99 3.21 -6.60 12.54
N LEU A 100 1.96 -6.93 12.22
CA LEU A 100 1.61 -7.55 10.94
C LEU A 100 1.82 -6.59 9.76
N LYS A 101 1.51 -5.31 9.93
CA LYS A 101 1.80 -4.25 8.94
C LYS A 101 3.30 -4.17 8.66
N ALA A 102 4.13 -4.12 9.70
CA ALA A 102 5.58 -4.12 9.55
C ALA A 102 6.10 -5.38 8.84
N GLN A 103 5.52 -6.56 9.10
CA GLN A 103 5.88 -7.80 8.39
C GLN A 103 5.48 -7.76 6.91
N ALA A 104 4.30 -7.22 6.60
CA ALA A 104 3.83 -7.05 5.23
C ALA A 104 4.76 -6.11 4.45
N ASP A 105 5.10 -4.96 5.02
CA ASP A 105 6.02 -3.98 4.43
C ASP A 105 7.40 -4.58 4.17
N GLN A 106 7.92 -5.38 5.11
CA GLN A 106 9.20 -6.07 4.93
C GLN A 106 9.18 -7.06 3.76
N LEU A 107 8.09 -7.83 3.62
CA LEU A 107 7.94 -8.76 2.50
C LEU A 107 7.84 -8.02 1.16
N GLU A 108 7.08 -6.92 1.10
CA GLU A 108 6.96 -6.10 -0.10
C GLU A 108 8.32 -5.50 -0.51
N GLN A 109 9.06 -4.94 0.46
CA GLN A 109 10.40 -4.42 0.21
C GLN A 109 11.38 -5.50 -0.25
N ALA A 110 11.32 -6.71 0.32
CA ALA A 110 12.15 -7.83 -0.09
C ALA A 110 11.84 -8.27 -1.54
N GLN A 111 10.56 -8.35 -1.91
CA GLN A 111 10.13 -8.65 -3.27
C GLN A 111 10.63 -7.59 -4.26
N TYR A 112 10.48 -6.30 -3.93
CA TYR A 112 10.99 -5.20 -4.75
C TYR A 112 12.51 -5.25 -4.94
N ARG A 113 13.27 -5.54 -3.88
CA ARG A 113 14.72 -5.72 -3.94
C ARG A 113 15.11 -6.89 -4.84
N ASN A 114 14.47 -8.05 -4.69
CA ASN A 114 14.74 -9.23 -5.52
C ASN A 114 14.48 -8.95 -7.00
N TRP A 115 13.37 -8.28 -7.33
CA TRP A 115 13.05 -7.87 -8.69
C TRP A 115 14.13 -6.95 -9.29
N LYS A 116 14.65 -5.97 -8.53
CA LYS A 116 15.77 -5.11 -8.97
C LYS A 116 17.05 -5.90 -9.22
N THR A 117 17.39 -6.84 -8.34
CA THR A 117 18.59 -7.68 -8.46
C THR A 117 18.51 -8.57 -9.71
N GLN A 118 17.35 -9.17 -9.96
CA GLN A 118 17.11 -10.03 -11.12
C GLN A 118 17.21 -9.23 -12.44
N LYS A 119 16.68 -8.01 -12.48
CA LYS A 119 16.84 -7.09 -13.64
C LYS A 119 18.29 -6.67 -13.87
N ARG A 120 19.07 -6.43 -12.81
CA ARG A 120 20.51 -6.11 -12.93
C ARG A 120 21.33 -7.30 -13.42
N SER A 121 21.03 -8.52 -12.96
CA SER A 121 21.71 -9.73 -13.42
C SER A 121 21.49 -10.01 -14.90
N ARG A 122 20.29 -9.72 -15.43
CA ARG A 122 19.99 -9.88 -16.87
C ARG A 122 20.69 -8.86 -17.79
N ARG A 123 21.27 -7.79 -17.24
CA ARG A 123 22.00 -6.75 -18.00
C ARG A 123 23.53 -6.91 -17.99
N LYS A 124 24.08 -7.88 -17.25
CA LYS A 124 25.50 -8.23 -17.39
C LYS A 124 25.64 -9.16 -18.60
N PRO A 125 26.43 -8.80 -19.63
CA PRO A 125 26.85 -9.80 -20.62
C PRO A 125 27.67 -10.84 -19.86
N THR A 126 27.10 -12.03 -19.71
CA THR A 126 27.84 -13.16 -19.18
C THR A 126 28.76 -13.61 -20.31
N ILE A 127 30.06 -13.41 -20.16
CA ILE A 127 31.06 -14.16 -20.93
C ILE A 127 30.98 -15.58 -20.36
N VAL A 128 30.19 -16.43 -21.00
CA VAL A 128 30.03 -17.83 -20.61
C VAL A 128 31.15 -18.62 -21.27
N ASN A 129 32.05 -19.19 -20.48
CA ASN A 129 32.86 -20.31 -20.91
C ASN A 129 31.94 -21.52 -21.03
N SER A 130 31.87 -22.09 -22.23
CA SER A 130 31.02 -23.22 -22.58
C SER A 130 31.48 -24.50 -21.89
N GLU A 131 30.78 -24.92 -20.85
CA GLU A 131 30.68 -26.33 -20.46
C GLU A 131 29.25 -26.79 -20.66
N ALA A 132 29.12 -27.98 -21.25
CA ALA A 132 27.92 -28.51 -21.88
C ALA A 132 26.70 -28.49 -20.95
N VAL A 133 25.73 -27.64 -21.28
CA VAL A 133 24.39 -27.62 -20.67
C VAL A 133 23.46 -28.46 -21.54
N ASN A 134 22.85 -29.49 -20.96
CA ASN A 134 21.78 -30.26 -21.61
C ASN A 134 20.58 -29.32 -21.85
N LEU A 135 20.37 -28.92 -23.10
CA LEU A 135 19.18 -28.20 -23.54
C LEU A 135 17.98 -29.16 -23.50
N ILE A 136 16.99 -28.83 -22.67
CA ILE A 136 15.65 -29.43 -22.77
C ILE A 136 14.86 -28.50 -23.71
N GLU A 137 14.68 -28.92 -24.96
CA GLU A 137 13.74 -28.28 -25.89
C GLU A 137 12.32 -28.56 -25.41
N ILE A 138 11.79 -27.64 -24.60
CA ILE A 138 10.36 -27.62 -24.29
C ILE A 138 9.68 -27.11 -25.57
N GLY A 139 9.08 -28.02 -26.33
CA GLY A 139 8.23 -27.69 -27.47
C GLY A 139 7.09 -26.78 -27.00
N LEU A 140 7.21 -25.48 -27.28
CA LEU A 140 6.16 -24.50 -27.01
C LEU A 140 4.98 -24.84 -27.90
N SER A 141 3.93 -25.40 -27.28
CA SER A 141 2.62 -25.54 -27.92
C SER A 141 2.20 -24.16 -28.42
N SER A 142 2.00 -24.05 -29.74
CA SER A 142 1.51 -22.86 -30.45
C SER A 142 0.13 -22.47 -29.91
N MET A 143 0.14 -21.70 -28.82
CA MET A 143 -1.05 -21.02 -28.32
C MET A 143 -1.27 -19.80 -29.23
N PRO A 144 -2.49 -19.53 -29.69
CA PRO A 144 -2.77 -18.31 -30.44
C PRO A 144 -2.40 -17.12 -29.55
N ALA A 145 -1.37 -16.38 -29.96
CA ALA A 145 -0.94 -15.22 -29.20
C ALA A 145 -2.03 -14.16 -29.30
N SER A 146 -2.63 -13.80 -28.16
CA SER A 146 -3.52 -12.66 -28.09
C SER A 146 -2.72 -11.38 -28.36
N PRO A 147 -3.28 -10.42 -29.12
CA PRO A 147 -2.63 -9.16 -29.37
C PRO A 147 -2.49 -8.36 -28.06
N ALA A 148 -1.31 -7.80 -27.84
CA ALA A 148 -0.94 -7.01 -26.67
C ALA A 148 -0.44 -5.64 -27.12
N ALA A 149 -0.84 -4.58 -26.41
CA ALA A 149 -0.31 -3.23 -26.66
C ALA A 149 0.69 -2.81 -25.59
N ILE A 150 1.80 -2.25 -26.02
CA ILE A 150 2.84 -1.64 -25.19
C ILE A 150 2.72 -0.12 -25.34
N LEU A 151 2.53 0.57 -24.23
CA LEU A 151 2.54 2.03 -24.20
C LEU A 151 3.99 2.54 -24.19
N VAL A 152 4.30 3.50 -25.06
CA VAL A 152 5.61 4.14 -25.15
C VAL A 152 5.49 5.58 -24.67
N LEU A 153 6.20 5.93 -23.61
CA LEU A 153 6.17 7.26 -23.01
C LEU A 153 7.51 7.96 -23.21
N TYR A 154 7.49 9.17 -23.76
CA TYR A 154 8.66 10.04 -23.85
C TYR A 154 8.63 10.99 -22.66
N ARG A 155 9.60 10.88 -21.74
CA ARG A 155 9.73 11.73 -20.55
C ARG A 155 11.16 11.76 -20.03
N GLN A 156 11.51 12.81 -19.29
CA GLN A 156 12.89 13.03 -18.82
C GLN A 156 13.23 12.16 -17.60
N ALA A 157 12.27 11.98 -16.70
CA ALA A 157 12.38 11.19 -15.48
C ALA A 157 11.02 10.56 -15.12
N SER A 158 11.01 9.65 -14.15
CA SER A 158 9.79 8.89 -13.83
C SER A 158 8.66 9.71 -13.20
N ASP A 159 9.01 10.87 -12.67
CA ASP A 159 8.15 11.87 -12.04
C ASP A 159 7.92 13.10 -12.94
N ALA A 160 8.61 13.17 -14.09
CA ALA A 160 8.47 14.28 -15.03
C ALA A 160 7.16 14.17 -15.83
N PRO A 161 6.59 15.32 -16.26
CA PRO A 161 5.47 15.34 -17.19
C PRO A 161 5.74 14.54 -18.46
N VAL A 162 4.72 13.86 -18.97
CA VAL A 162 4.80 13.13 -20.24
C VAL A 162 4.93 14.13 -21.39
N HIS A 163 6.03 14.05 -22.13
CA HIS A 163 6.28 14.91 -23.29
C HIS A 163 5.52 14.42 -24.53
N ALA A 164 5.54 13.12 -24.79
CA ALA A 164 4.82 12.49 -25.90
C ALA A 164 4.43 11.05 -25.57
N VAL A 165 3.41 10.54 -26.26
CA VAL A 165 2.91 9.17 -26.12
C VAL A 165 2.86 8.49 -27.48
N ALA A 166 3.31 7.25 -27.56
CA ALA A 166 3.13 6.34 -28.69
C ALA A 166 2.66 4.97 -28.18
N ALA A 167 2.31 4.05 -29.08
CA ALA A 167 2.00 2.68 -28.71
C ALA A 167 2.47 1.69 -29.78
N GLU A 168 2.81 0.48 -29.37
CA GLU A 168 3.18 -0.63 -30.25
C GLU A 168 2.25 -1.80 -29.96
N VAL A 169 1.70 -2.44 -30.99
CA VAL A 169 0.86 -3.65 -30.84
C VAL A 169 1.64 -4.85 -31.34
N TRP A 170 1.66 -5.90 -30.53
CA TRP A 170 2.41 -7.12 -30.74
C TRP A 170 1.47 -8.33 -30.69
N GLN A 171 1.73 -9.33 -31.52
CA GLN A 171 1.06 -10.62 -31.50
C GLN A 171 2.12 -11.71 -31.45
N GLY A 172 2.35 -12.26 -30.26
CA GLY A 172 3.48 -13.16 -30.01
C GLY A 172 4.80 -12.40 -30.13
N GLU A 173 5.63 -12.79 -31.10
CA GLU A 173 6.92 -12.14 -31.38
C GLU A 173 6.84 -11.11 -32.52
N GLU A 174 5.69 -11.01 -33.20
CA GLU A 174 5.52 -10.12 -34.35
C GLU A 174 4.90 -8.79 -33.93
N ARG A 175 5.51 -7.67 -34.36
CA ARG A 175 4.93 -6.34 -34.16
C ARG A 175 3.98 -6.01 -35.30
N ILE A 176 2.68 -6.11 -35.02
CA ILE A 176 1.60 -5.96 -36.00
C ILE A 176 1.16 -4.51 -36.23
N ALA A 177 1.37 -3.59 -35.29
CA ALA A 177 1.06 -2.18 -35.48
C ALA A 177 1.92 -1.23 -34.66
N VAL A 178 2.09 -0.01 -35.16
CA VAL A 178 2.74 1.10 -34.45
C VAL A 178 1.87 2.34 -34.56
N VAL A 179 1.50 2.89 -33.41
CA VAL A 179 0.81 4.17 -33.28
C VAL A 179 1.87 5.26 -33.22
N LYS A 180 1.78 6.22 -34.14
CA LYS A 180 2.69 7.38 -34.19
C LYS A 180 2.62 8.17 -32.88
N ALA A 181 3.76 8.68 -32.44
CA ALA A 181 3.80 9.51 -31.25
C ALA A 181 2.95 10.78 -31.43
N PHE A 182 2.39 11.30 -30.35
CA PHE A 182 1.78 12.63 -30.31
C PHE A 182 2.26 13.41 -29.09
N HIS A 183 2.48 14.72 -29.25
CA HIS A 183 2.93 15.58 -28.15
C HIS A 183 1.82 15.74 -27.11
N CYS A 184 2.21 15.62 -25.86
CA CYS A 184 1.40 15.88 -24.67
C CYS A 184 1.84 17.14 -23.93
N MET A 185 2.88 17.83 -24.42
CA MET A 185 3.39 19.06 -23.81
C MET A 185 2.30 20.12 -23.72
N GLY A 186 2.15 20.72 -22.52
CA GLY A 186 1.10 21.70 -22.22
C GLY A 186 -0.25 21.08 -21.83
N MET A 187 -0.43 19.76 -21.95
CA MET A 187 -1.64 19.08 -21.46
C MET A 187 -1.53 18.80 -19.96
N ARG A 188 -2.65 18.97 -19.25
CA ARG A 188 -2.78 18.52 -17.86
C ARG A 188 -2.85 16.99 -17.80
N ALA A 189 -2.44 16.41 -16.68
CA ALA A 189 -2.34 14.95 -16.51
C ALA A 189 -3.68 14.21 -16.77
N ASP A 190 -4.81 14.81 -16.41
CA ASP A 190 -6.15 14.28 -16.68
C ASP A 190 -6.44 14.18 -18.19
N LYS A 191 -6.00 15.18 -18.97
CA LYS A 191 -6.15 15.19 -20.43
C LYS A 191 -5.25 14.15 -21.10
N VAL A 192 -4.02 13.98 -20.62
CA VAL A 192 -3.11 12.94 -21.11
C VAL A 192 -3.71 11.56 -20.85
N GLN A 193 -4.23 11.31 -19.65
CA GLN A 193 -4.90 10.05 -19.33
C GLN A 193 -6.15 9.80 -20.18
N ALA A 194 -6.95 10.84 -20.46
CA ALA A 194 -8.10 10.73 -21.34
C ALA A 194 -7.69 10.35 -22.78
N GLN A 195 -6.59 10.93 -23.30
CA GLN A 195 -6.05 10.58 -24.62
C GLN A 195 -5.53 9.15 -24.67
N ILE A 196 -4.84 8.68 -23.62
CA ILE A 196 -4.39 7.28 -23.54
C ILE A 196 -5.58 6.31 -23.52
N LYS A 197 -6.67 6.65 -22.81
CA LYS A 197 -7.90 5.86 -22.83
C LYS A 197 -8.57 5.83 -24.19
N HIS A 198 -8.62 6.98 -24.88
CA HIS A 198 -9.13 7.06 -26.25
C HIS A 198 -8.32 6.17 -27.19
N LEU A 199 -6.98 6.26 -27.10
CA LEU A 199 -6.07 5.42 -27.86
C LEU A 199 -6.32 3.92 -27.61
N LEU A 200 -6.50 3.52 -26.35
CA LEU A 200 -6.84 2.13 -26.02
C LEU A 200 -8.17 1.71 -26.65
N GLY A 201 -9.17 2.60 -26.69
CA GLY A 201 -10.45 2.35 -27.37
C GLY A 201 -10.27 2.09 -28.87
N GLU A 202 -9.43 2.87 -29.55
CA GLU A 202 -9.11 2.63 -30.98
C GLU A 202 -8.37 1.31 -31.19
N LEU A 203 -7.40 1.00 -30.32
CA LEU A 203 -6.66 -0.27 -30.39
C LEU A 203 -7.55 -1.47 -30.10
N HIS A 204 -8.52 -1.32 -29.20
CA HIS A 204 -9.53 -2.34 -28.94
C HIS A 204 -10.39 -2.62 -30.17
N GLN A 205 -10.87 -1.57 -30.85
CA GLN A 205 -11.69 -1.72 -32.04
C GLN A 205 -10.93 -2.37 -33.21
N LYS A 206 -9.65 -2.04 -33.39
CA LYS A 206 -8.86 -2.54 -34.52
C LYS A 206 -8.20 -3.89 -34.29
N PHE A 207 -7.73 -4.14 -33.07
CA PHE A 207 -6.88 -5.29 -32.75
C PHE A 207 -7.42 -6.12 -31.58
N GLY A 208 -8.55 -5.76 -30.97
CA GLY A 208 -9.10 -6.50 -29.83
C GLY A 208 -8.32 -6.33 -28.52
N VAL A 209 -7.36 -5.41 -28.45
CA VAL A 209 -6.56 -5.16 -27.24
C VAL A 209 -7.45 -4.58 -26.13
N THR A 210 -7.45 -5.18 -24.95
CA THR A 210 -8.29 -4.72 -23.83
C THR A 210 -7.57 -3.81 -22.83
N ARG A 211 -6.24 -3.90 -22.76
CA ARG A 211 -5.39 -3.12 -21.86
C ARG A 211 -3.99 -2.96 -22.44
N PHE A 212 -3.27 -1.95 -21.96
CA PHE A 212 -1.81 -1.92 -22.13
C PHE A 212 -1.16 -2.91 -21.17
N GLU A 213 -0.04 -3.48 -21.59
CA GLU A 213 0.79 -4.32 -20.73
C GLU A 213 1.39 -3.50 -19.58
N ASP A 214 1.61 -4.16 -18.43
CA ASP A 214 2.20 -3.53 -17.24
C ASP A 214 3.62 -2.99 -17.51
N VAL A 215 4.26 -3.49 -18.57
CA VAL A 215 5.55 -3.01 -19.05
C VAL A 215 5.34 -1.80 -19.97
N VAL A 216 5.44 -0.61 -19.39
CA VAL A 216 5.53 0.65 -20.15
C VAL A 216 6.96 0.87 -20.62
N LYS A 217 7.14 1.20 -21.90
CA LYS A 217 8.44 1.53 -22.49
C LYS A 217 8.70 3.02 -22.31
N GLU A 218 9.58 3.34 -21.36
CA GLU A 218 10.01 4.73 -21.12
C GLU A 218 11.20 5.08 -22.01
N MET A 219 11.05 6.15 -22.78
CA MET A 219 12.05 6.67 -23.72
C MET A 219 12.48 8.09 -23.31
N PRO A 220 13.76 8.45 -23.46
CA PRO A 220 14.22 9.82 -23.26
C PRO A 220 13.49 10.82 -24.18
N VAL A 221 13.27 12.06 -23.73
CA VAL A 221 12.55 13.09 -24.49
C VAL A 221 13.27 13.48 -25.78
N GLU A 222 14.60 13.38 -25.79
CA GLU A 222 15.47 13.67 -26.92
C GLU A 222 15.22 12.69 -28.09
N GLN A 223 14.68 11.51 -27.79
CA GLN A 223 14.34 10.48 -28.78
C GLN A 223 12.90 10.60 -29.29
N CYS A 224 12.19 11.68 -28.96
CA CYS A 224 10.85 11.94 -29.48
C CYS A 224 10.90 11.98 -31.03
N PRO A 225 10.10 11.19 -31.75
CA PRO A 225 10.19 11.14 -33.22
C PRO A 225 9.54 12.35 -33.91
N LEU A 226 8.84 13.22 -33.18
CA LEU A 226 8.09 14.33 -33.74
C LEU A 226 8.98 15.50 -34.19
N VAL A 227 8.51 16.24 -35.20
CA VAL A 227 9.13 17.44 -35.77
C VAL A 227 8.02 18.48 -36.06
N PRO A 228 8.14 19.74 -35.60
CA PRO A 228 9.17 20.28 -34.71
C PRO A 228 8.97 19.80 -33.26
N CYS A 229 10.06 19.43 -32.58
CA CYS A 229 10.03 19.02 -31.16
C CYS A 229 10.92 19.97 -30.33
N PRO A 230 10.43 20.53 -29.21
CA PRO A 230 11.17 21.50 -28.40
C PRO A 230 12.40 20.92 -27.70
N TYR A 231 12.49 19.58 -27.58
CA TYR A 231 13.64 18.88 -26.99
C TYR A 231 14.65 18.40 -28.03
N LYS A 232 14.38 18.60 -29.33
CA LYS A 232 15.38 18.45 -30.37
C LYS A 232 16.06 19.79 -30.53
N VAL A 233 17.24 19.93 -29.92
CA VAL A 233 18.16 21.00 -30.30
C VAL A 233 18.68 20.62 -31.68
N GLU A 234 18.20 21.31 -32.73
CA GLU A 234 18.87 21.23 -34.03
C GLU A 234 20.30 21.76 -33.84
N PRO A 235 21.35 21.01 -34.22
CA PRO A 235 22.71 21.53 -34.24
C PRO A 235 22.89 22.65 -35.27
#